data_AF-A0AAW4BNY8-F1
#
_entry.id   AF-A0AAW4BNY8-F1
#
_cell.length_a   1.000
_cell.length_b   1.000
_cell.length_c   1.000
_cell.angle_alpha   90.00
_cell.angle_beta   90.00
_cell.angle_gamma   90.00
#
_symmetry.space_group_name_H-M   'P 1'
#
loop_
_entity.id
_entity.type
_entity.pdbx_description
1 polymer ?
#
loop_
_entity_poly.entity_id
_entity_poly.type
_entity_poly.pdbx_seq_one_letter_code
_entity_poly.pdbx_strand_id
1 'polypeptide(L)'
;PDNRTLIEESLEYAWARILARATNPYPNLKSPQLTADEFVVLLAGERGVADWQPTDTIVQQRKTTDKAFPIHSKAGTRTGLKTALDALGFASAVTRGDAAYSIDVDARLLDQPLTAEMSQRINARITAYKSERDSVTTT
;
A
#
# COMPACT_ATOMS: atom_id res chain seq x y z
N PRO A 1 -16.20 -45.14 2.07
CA PRO A 1 -17.07 -46.30 2.40
C PRO A 1 -16.61 -47.57 1.65
N ASP A 2 -17.07 -48.75 2.03
CA ASP A 2 -16.63 -50.04 1.44
C ASP A 2 -17.22 -50.32 0.04
N ASN A 3 -18.18 -49.52 -0.39
CA ASN A 3 -18.85 -49.60 -1.68
C ASN A 3 -18.29 -48.56 -2.69
N ARG A 4 -16.97 -48.53 -2.91
CA ARG A 4 -16.37 -47.68 -3.96
C ARG A 4 -15.94 -48.52 -5.15
N THR A 5 -16.10 -47.96 -6.33
CA THR A 5 -15.54 -48.49 -7.57
C THR A 5 -14.06 -48.11 -7.69
N LEU A 6 -13.30 -48.89 -8.46
CA LEU A 6 -11.88 -48.62 -8.73
C LEU A 6 -11.65 -47.24 -9.40
N ILE A 7 -12.62 -46.77 -10.18
CA ILE A 7 -12.58 -45.43 -10.79
C ILE A 7 -12.71 -44.36 -9.72
N GLU A 8 -13.68 -44.47 -8.80
CA GLU A 8 -13.87 -43.51 -7.71
C GLU A 8 -12.63 -43.41 -6.82
N GLU A 9 -12.01 -44.55 -6.50
CA GLU A 9 -10.75 -44.58 -5.74
C GLU A 9 -9.61 -43.89 -6.50
N SER A 10 -9.48 -44.17 -7.80
CA SER A 10 -8.43 -43.56 -8.64
C SER A 10 -8.62 -42.04 -8.78
N LEU A 11 -9.86 -41.56 -8.87
CA LEU A 11 -10.20 -40.14 -8.93
C LEU A 11 -9.92 -39.45 -7.59
N GLU A 12 -10.36 -40.03 -6.48
CA GLU A 12 -10.11 -39.50 -5.13
C GLU A 12 -8.61 -39.37 -4.87
N TYR A 13 -7.84 -40.40 -5.23
CA TYR A 13 -6.38 -40.37 -5.11
C TYR A 13 -5.73 -39.30 -6.00
N ALA A 14 -6.17 -39.17 -7.26
CA ALA A 14 -5.67 -38.15 -8.17
C ALA A 14 -5.95 -36.73 -7.64
N TRP A 15 -7.18 -36.48 -7.19
CA TRP A 15 -7.56 -35.19 -6.59
C TRP A 15 -6.77 -34.88 -5.33
N ALA A 16 -6.64 -35.85 -4.41
CA ALA A 16 -5.87 -35.68 -3.19
C ALA A 16 -4.41 -35.30 -3.50
N ARG A 17 -3.79 -35.93 -4.51
CA ARG A 17 -2.43 -35.58 -4.95
C ARG A 17 -2.32 -34.20 -5.59
N ILE A 18 -3.31 -33.81 -6.40
CA ILE A 18 -3.33 -32.47 -7.01
C ILE A 18 -3.46 -31.40 -5.93
N LEU A 19 -4.38 -31.58 -4.98
CA LEU A 19 -4.60 -30.65 -3.88
C LEU A 19 -3.40 -30.58 -2.93
N ALA A 20 -2.76 -31.71 -2.62
CA ALA A 20 -1.58 -31.73 -1.77
C ALA A 20 -0.35 -31.05 -2.40
N ARG A 21 -0.27 -31.02 -3.74
CA ARG A 21 0.80 -30.33 -4.48
C ARG A 21 0.51 -28.85 -4.70
N ALA A 22 -0.76 -28.44 -4.67
CA ALA A 22 -1.13 -27.05 -4.86
C ALA A 22 -0.65 -26.21 -3.67
N THR A 23 0.19 -25.21 -3.95
CA THR A 23 0.59 -24.23 -2.93
C THR A 23 -0.64 -23.46 -2.48
N ASN A 24 -0.94 -23.49 -1.18
CA ASN A 24 -2.03 -22.70 -0.63
C ASN A 24 -1.65 -21.20 -0.69
N PRO A 25 -2.37 -20.35 -1.46
CA PRO A 25 -2.05 -18.93 -1.55
C PRO A 25 -2.46 -18.16 -0.28
N TYR A 26 -3.37 -18.71 0.52
CA TYR A 26 -4.01 -18.04 1.67
C TYR A 26 -3.04 -17.40 2.68
N PRO A 27 -1.92 -18.04 3.07
CA PRO A 27 -0.98 -17.44 4.04
C PRO A 27 -0.39 -16.11 3.55
N ASN A 28 -0.23 -15.97 2.24
CA ASN A 28 0.40 -14.79 1.66
C ASN A 28 -0.61 -13.70 1.31
N LEU A 29 -1.89 -14.03 1.04
CA LEU A 29 -2.91 -13.09 0.53
C LEU A 29 -3.08 -11.80 1.35
N LYS A 30 -2.86 -11.87 2.67
CA LYS A 30 -2.99 -10.72 3.56
C LYS A 30 -1.69 -9.95 3.75
N SER A 31 -0.57 -10.44 3.24
CA SER A 31 0.72 -9.78 3.34
C SER A 31 1.01 -8.98 2.07
N PRO A 32 1.04 -7.63 2.14
CA PRO A 32 1.32 -6.82 0.95
C PRO A 32 2.74 -7.01 0.42
N GLN A 33 3.64 -7.67 1.14
CA GLN A 33 4.98 -8.00 0.63
C GLN A 33 5.07 -9.39 -0.03
N LEU A 34 4.10 -10.28 0.24
CA LEU A 34 4.14 -11.68 -0.21
C LEU A 34 3.00 -12.05 -1.17
N THR A 35 1.89 -11.30 -1.15
CA THR A 35 0.79 -11.43 -2.10
C THR A 35 1.28 -11.26 -3.53
N ALA A 36 0.70 -11.97 -4.50
CA ALA A 36 1.00 -11.78 -5.92
C ALA A 36 0.68 -10.34 -6.39
N ASP A 37 1.44 -9.81 -7.35
CA ASP A 37 1.32 -8.40 -7.78
C ASP A 37 -0.11 -8.01 -8.19
N GLU A 38 -0.79 -8.90 -8.91
CA GLU A 38 -2.18 -8.74 -9.36
C GLU A 38 -3.21 -8.55 -8.24
N PHE A 39 -2.91 -9.01 -7.02
CA PHE A 39 -3.82 -8.92 -5.88
C PHE A 39 -3.48 -7.77 -4.91
N VAL A 40 -2.36 -7.06 -5.12
CA VAL A 40 -1.98 -5.93 -4.24
C VAL A 40 -3.03 -4.82 -4.28
N VAL A 41 -3.64 -4.57 -5.45
CA VAL A 41 -4.71 -3.58 -5.60
C VAL A 41 -5.97 -3.96 -4.81
N LEU A 42 -6.35 -5.24 -4.81
CA LEU A 42 -7.50 -5.72 -4.03
C LEU A 42 -7.24 -5.56 -2.53
N LEU A 43 -6.02 -5.89 -2.11
CA LEU A 43 -5.59 -5.75 -0.73
C LEU A 43 -5.49 -4.27 -0.30
N ALA A 44 -5.12 -3.37 -1.20
CA ALA A 44 -5.13 -1.93 -0.98
C ALA A 44 -6.55 -1.40 -0.77
N GLY A 45 -7.49 -1.85 -1.61
CA GLY A 45 -8.91 -1.54 -1.46
C GLY A 45 -9.49 -2.03 -0.13
N GLU A 46 -9.18 -3.27 0.26
CA GLU A 46 -9.58 -3.81 1.58
C GLU A 46 -9.03 -2.96 2.74
N ARG A 47 -7.79 -2.48 2.62
CA ARG A 47 -7.15 -1.64 3.65
C ARG A 47 -7.56 -0.17 3.60
N GLY A 48 -8.39 0.23 2.64
CA GLY A 48 -8.91 1.59 2.55
C GLY A 48 -7.91 2.63 2.02
N VAL A 49 -6.91 2.23 1.25
CA VAL A 49 -5.93 3.17 0.66
C VAL A 49 -6.67 4.22 -0.18
N ALA A 50 -6.63 5.48 0.26
CA ALA A 50 -7.47 6.54 -0.29
C ALA A 50 -6.96 7.10 -1.62
N ASP A 51 -5.66 6.97 -1.90
CA ASP A 51 -4.99 7.69 -2.98
C ASP A 51 -4.09 6.73 -3.79
N TRP A 52 -4.67 5.60 -4.17
CA TRP A 52 -4.05 4.63 -5.06
C TRP A 52 -3.81 5.20 -6.46
N GLN A 53 -2.63 4.95 -7.03
CA GLN A 53 -2.35 5.27 -8.43
C GLN A 53 -1.76 4.06 -9.17
N PRO A 54 -2.35 3.65 -10.32
CA PRO A 54 -1.83 2.53 -11.11
C PRO A 54 -0.43 2.76 -11.67
N THR A 55 -0.02 4.02 -11.82
CA THR A 55 1.30 4.43 -12.30
C THR A 55 2.40 4.31 -11.26
N ASP A 56 2.07 4.15 -9.98
CA ASP A 56 3.06 3.92 -8.92
C ASP A 56 3.76 2.57 -9.17
N THR A 57 5.06 2.51 -8.85
CA THR A 57 5.81 1.25 -8.92
C THR A 57 5.23 0.20 -7.97
N ILE A 58 5.42 -1.09 -8.28
CA ILE A 58 4.92 -2.16 -7.41
C ILE A 58 5.46 -2.05 -5.97
N VAL A 59 6.70 -1.57 -5.80
CA VAL A 59 7.30 -1.35 -4.47
C VAL A 59 6.54 -0.27 -3.70
N GLN A 60 6.19 0.85 -4.35
CA GLN A 60 5.41 1.93 -3.74
C GLN A 60 3.98 1.46 -3.43
N GLN A 61 3.35 0.73 -4.34
CA GLN A 61 2.03 0.14 -4.14
C GLN A 61 2.02 -0.77 -2.90
N ARG A 62 2.97 -1.71 -2.81
CA ARG A 62 3.11 -2.62 -1.67
C ARG A 62 3.38 -1.88 -0.36
N LYS A 63 4.28 -0.90 -0.35
CA LYS A 63 4.57 -0.07 0.84
C LYS A 63 3.36 0.74 1.28
N THR A 64 2.64 1.34 0.33
CA THR A 64 1.41 2.09 0.62
C THR A 64 0.36 1.18 1.26
N THR A 65 0.13 0.00 0.68
CA THR A 65 -0.79 -1.00 1.24
C THR A 65 -0.33 -1.49 2.61
N ASP A 66 0.96 -1.71 2.84
CA ASP A 66 1.52 -2.09 4.14
C ASP A 66 1.30 -1.02 5.22
N LYS A 67 1.49 0.25 4.85
CA LYS A 67 1.39 1.40 5.75
C LYS A 67 0.01 2.03 5.82
N ALA A 68 -1.00 1.47 5.17
CA ALA A 68 -2.35 2.01 5.14
C ALA A 68 -2.90 2.28 6.56
N PHE A 69 -2.91 1.27 7.43
CA PHE A 69 -3.43 1.43 8.80
C PHE A 69 -2.71 2.50 9.64
N PRO A 70 -1.36 2.51 9.74
CA PRO A 70 -0.68 3.58 10.48
C PRO A 70 -0.93 4.96 9.87
N ILE A 71 -0.97 5.09 8.53
CA ILE A 71 -1.28 6.35 7.85
C ILE A 71 -2.68 6.83 8.23
N HIS A 72 -3.71 5.98 8.11
CA HIS A 72 -5.08 6.33 8.48
C HIS A 72 -5.22 6.70 9.96
N SER A 73 -4.62 5.90 10.85
CA SER A 73 -4.69 6.15 12.30
C SER A 73 -4.02 7.44 12.74
N LYS A 74 -3.10 7.98 11.92
CA LYS A 74 -2.34 9.21 12.17
C LYS A 74 -2.60 10.27 11.11
N ALA A 75 -3.71 10.17 10.37
CA ALA A 75 -4.12 11.20 9.45
C ALA A 75 -4.29 12.56 10.17
N GLY A 76 -3.99 13.65 9.47
CA GLY A 76 -3.96 15.00 10.05
C GLY A 76 -2.78 15.26 11.00
N THR A 77 -1.84 14.32 11.16
CA THR A 77 -0.64 14.53 11.96
C THR A 77 0.61 14.56 11.08
N ARG A 78 1.64 15.27 11.56
CA ARG A 78 2.96 15.32 10.89
C ARG A 78 3.56 13.93 10.70
N THR A 79 3.39 13.03 11.67
CA THR A 79 3.90 11.64 11.60
C THR A 79 3.16 10.82 10.55
N GLY A 80 1.83 10.99 10.43
CA GLY A 80 1.05 10.32 9.38
C GLY A 80 1.43 10.81 7.99
N LEU A 81 1.55 12.12 7.80
CA LEU A 81 2.00 12.73 6.54
C LEU A 81 3.40 12.25 6.15
N LYS A 82 4.34 12.24 7.09
CA LYS A 82 5.68 11.71 6.87
C LYS A 82 5.65 10.24 6.43
N THR A 83 4.90 9.41 7.14
CA THR A 83 4.77 7.98 6.81
C THR A 83 4.16 7.77 5.42
N ALA A 84 3.20 8.61 5.02
CA ALA A 84 2.57 8.54 3.72
C ALA A 84 3.54 8.90 2.57
N LEU A 85 4.40 9.91 2.77
CA LEU A 85 5.41 10.29 1.80
C LEU A 85 6.58 9.30 1.74
N ASP A 86 7.00 8.78 2.89
CA ASP A 86 8.03 7.74 2.99
C ASP A 86 7.58 6.43 2.30
N ALA A 87 6.29 6.09 2.35
CA ALA A 87 5.72 4.95 1.63
C ALA A 87 5.80 5.11 0.09
N LEU A 88 5.72 6.34 -0.41
CA LEU A 88 5.97 6.67 -1.81
C LEU A 88 7.47 6.69 -2.17
N GLY A 89 8.37 6.51 -1.20
CA GLY A 89 9.81 6.47 -1.43
C GLY A 89 10.50 7.84 -1.37
N PHE A 90 9.81 8.88 -0.89
CA PHE A 90 10.43 10.18 -0.63
C PHE A 90 11.06 10.19 0.76
N ALA A 91 12.23 10.81 0.90
CA ALA A 91 12.73 11.16 2.22
C ALA A 91 12.07 12.48 2.62
N SER A 92 11.16 12.43 3.60
CA SER A 92 10.35 13.60 3.97
C SER A 92 10.65 14.13 5.38
N ALA A 93 10.61 15.45 5.52
CA ALA A 93 10.56 16.14 6.80
C ALA A 93 9.26 16.96 6.85
N VAL A 94 8.48 16.77 7.92
CA VAL A 94 7.21 17.46 8.11
C VAL A 94 7.29 18.27 9.39
N THR A 95 7.36 19.58 9.24
CA THR A 95 7.50 20.56 10.33
C THR A 95 6.24 21.40 10.49
N ARG A 96 6.16 22.13 11.60
CA ARG A 96 5.11 23.12 11.80
C ARG A 96 5.54 24.38 11.04
N GLY A 97 4.66 24.96 10.24
CA GLY A 97 4.91 26.25 9.60
C GLY A 97 4.73 27.44 10.54
N ASP A 98 5.05 28.62 10.05
CA ASP A 98 5.09 29.85 10.84
C ASP A 98 3.70 30.35 11.28
N ALA A 99 2.65 30.01 10.53
CA ALA A 99 1.27 30.40 10.80
C ALA A 99 0.47 29.32 11.55
N ALA A 100 -0.64 29.71 12.19
CA ALA A 100 -1.58 28.75 12.74
C ALA A 100 -2.17 27.87 11.62
N TYR A 101 -2.28 26.56 11.88
CA TYR A 101 -2.75 25.57 10.89
C TYR A 101 -1.89 25.53 9.62
N SER A 102 -0.59 25.81 9.72
CA SER A 102 0.36 25.66 8.62
C SER A 102 1.36 24.52 8.87
N ILE A 103 1.65 23.77 7.82
CA ILE A 103 2.58 22.65 7.82
C ILE A 103 3.56 22.85 6.66
N ASP A 104 4.85 22.73 6.96
CA ASP A 104 5.89 22.73 5.93
C ASP A 104 6.32 21.28 5.68
N VAL A 105 6.38 20.93 4.41
CA VAL A 105 6.74 19.58 3.95
C VAL A 105 7.92 19.71 2.99
N ASP A 106 9.07 19.26 3.45
CA ASP A 106 10.26 19.08 2.62
C ASP A 106 10.28 17.63 2.13
N ALA A 107 10.18 17.42 0.82
CA ALA A 107 10.18 16.07 0.24
C ALA A 107 11.25 15.95 -0.84
N ARG A 108 12.28 15.14 -0.56
CA ARG A 108 13.40 14.93 -1.50
C ARG A 108 13.47 13.48 -1.98
N LEU A 109 13.80 13.30 -3.25
CA LEU A 109 14.33 12.03 -3.75
C LEU A 109 15.85 12.04 -3.61
N LEU A 110 16.43 10.93 -3.17
CA LEU A 110 17.90 10.84 -2.98
C LEU A 110 18.63 10.74 -4.32
N ASP A 111 18.03 10.07 -5.31
CA ASP A 111 18.76 9.62 -6.51
C ASP A 111 18.28 10.28 -7.82
N GLN A 112 17.21 11.10 -7.81
CA GLN A 112 16.64 11.69 -9.03
C GLN A 112 16.09 13.10 -8.81
N PRO A 113 16.10 13.95 -9.84
CA PRO A 113 15.45 15.26 -9.78
C PRO A 113 13.93 15.12 -9.67
N LEU A 114 13.31 16.07 -8.96
CA LEU A 114 11.85 16.11 -8.81
C LEU A 114 11.21 16.53 -10.14
N THR A 115 10.41 15.66 -10.75
CA THR A 115 9.61 16.01 -11.94
C THR A 115 8.29 16.67 -11.53
N ALA A 116 7.66 17.39 -12.46
CA ALA A 116 6.35 18.00 -12.22
C ALA A 116 5.27 16.97 -11.84
N GLU A 117 5.32 15.77 -12.44
CA GLU A 117 4.41 14.66 -12.14
C GLU A 117 4.59 14.16 -10.70
N MET A 118 5.84 14.06 -10.22
CA MET A 118 6.13 13.68 -8.83
C MET A 118 5.65 14.73 -7.84
N SER A 119 5.79 16.02 -8.17
CA SER A 119 5.25 17.11 -7.34
C SER A 119 3.72 17.04 -7.26
N GLN A 120 3.03 16.80 -8.38
CA GLN A 120 1.58 16.57 -8.37
C GLN A 120 1.20 15.35 -7.52
N ARG A 121 1.98 14.27 -7.60
CA ARG A 121 1.76 13.05 -6.80
C ARG A 121 1.89 13.32 -5.30
N ILE A 122 2.92 14.05 -4.89
CA ILE A 122 3.12 14.48 -3.49
C ILE A 122 1.94 15.33 -3.02
N ASN A 123 1.54 16.34 -3.80
CA ASN A 123 0.43 17.22 -3.43
C ASN A 123 -0.90 16.47 -3.30
N ALA A 124 -1.17 15.50 -4.19
CA ALA A 124 -2.35 14.64 -4.09
C ALA A 124 -2.31 13.78 -2.80
N ARG A 125 -1.17 13.17 -2.50
CA ARG A 125 -0.95 12.37 -1.27
C ARG A 125 -1.14 13.19 0.00
N ILE A 126 -0.55 14.40 0.04
CA ILE A 126 -0.69 15.32 1.17
C ILE A 126 -2.15 15.72 1.35
N THR A 127 -2.84 16.08 0.27
CA THR A 127 -4.25 16.50 0.31
C THR A 127 -5.16 15.40 0.86
N ALA A 128 -4.87 14.13 0.54
CA ALA A 128 -5.64 12.99 1.02
C ALA A 128 -5.53 12.74 2.55
N TYR A 129 -4.40 13.10 3.17
CA TYR A 129 -4.13 12.78 4.59
C TYR A 129 -3.94 14.00 5.50
N LYS A 130 -3.88 15.23 4.97
CA LYS A 130 -3.85 16.45 5.78
C LYS A 130 -5.21 16.72 6.41
N SER A 131 -5.25 17.55 7.46
CA SER A 131 -6.52 18.12 7.89
C SER A 131 -7.03 19.11 6.82
N GLU A 132 -8.34 19.17 6.60
CA GLU A 132 -8.93 20.13 5.65
C GLU A 132 -8.55 21.58 5.99
N ARG A 133 -8.44 21.87 7.29
CA ARG A 133 -8.10 23.21 7.81
C ARG A 133 -6.64 23.61 7.62
N ASP A 134 -5.75 22.64 7.43
CA ASP A 134 -4.32 22.91 7.37
C ASP A 134 -3.91 23.40 5.98
N SER A 135 -3.16 24.50 5.93
CA SER A 135 -2.41 24.92 4.74
C SER A 135 -1.07 24.19 4.72
N VAL A 136 -0.64 23.79 3.52
CA VAL A 136 0.62 23.07 3.34
C VAL A 136 1.49 23.82 2.35
N THR A 137 2.72 24.08 2.75
CA THR A 137 3.78 24.59 1.87
C THR A 137 4.70 23.41 1.54
N THR A 138 4.90 23.13 0.26
CA THR A 138 5.79 22.06 -0.21
C THR A 138 7.06 22.65 -0.81
N THR A 139 8.22 22.11 -0.41
CA THR A 139 9.56 22.47 -0.92
C THR A 139 10.32 21.21 -1.32
#